data_AF-A0A735S1U8-F1
#
_entry.id   AF-A0A735S1U8-F1
#
_cell.length_a   1.000
_cell.length_b   1.000
_cell.length_c   1.000
_cell.angle_alpha   90.00
_cell.angle_beta   90.00
_cell.angle_gamma   90.00
#
_symmetry.space_group_name_H-M   'P 1'
#
loop_
_entity.id
_entity.type
_entity.pdbx_description
1 polymer ?
#
loop_
_entity_poly.entity_id
_entity_poly.type
_entity_poly.pdbx_seq_one_letter_code
_entity_poly.pdbx_strand_id
1 'polypeptide(L)' 'MADNHNKEFAEQIGAAVVSLGTSEALNCMARVMCWVAADYGQVIEFECDLGVVTVEPKQQPLQS' A
#
# COMPACT_ATOMS: atom_id res chain seq x y z
N MET A 1 -19.13 7.77 11.23
CA MET A 1 -18.05 7.17 12.06
C MET A 1 -16.90 6.59 11.22
N ALA A 2 -17.06 6.29 9.92
CA ALA A 2 -15.95 5.86 9.06
C ALA A 2 -14.96 7.00 8.71
N ASP A 3 -15.43 8.23 8.59
CA ASP A 3 -14.61 9.38 8.15
C ASP A 3 -13.45 9.72 9.11
N ASN A 4 -13.62 9.48 10.41
CA ASN A 4 -12.60 9.84 11.39
C ASN A 4 -11.38 8.90 11.35
N HIS A 5 -11.60 7.60 11.14
CA HIS A 5 -10.51 6.61 11.07
C HIS A 5 -9.66 6.78 9.80
N ASN A 6 -10.30 7.10 8.67
CA ASN A 6 -9.57 7.34 7.42
C ASN A 6 -8.68 8.58 7.53
N LYS A 7 -9.15 9.62 8.23
CA LYS A 7 -8.37 10.83 8.49
C LYS A 7 -7.18 10.54 9.41
N GLU A 8 -7.40 9.86 10.53
CA GLU A 8 -6.32 9.49 11.46
C GLU A 8 -5.25 8.64 10.77
N PHE A 9 -5.66 7.70 9.91
CA PHE A 9 -4.73 6.89 9.14
C PHE A 9 -3.95 7.71 8.11
N ALA A 10 -4.60 8.64 7.40
CA ALA A 10 -3.92 9.55 6.48
C ALA A 10 -2.89 10.44 7.19
N GLU A 11 -3.19 10.91 8.40
CA GLU A 11 -2.26 11.68 9.23
C GLU A 11 -1.03 10.84 9.64
N GLN A 12 -1.23 9.55 9.95
CA GLN A 12 -0.13 8.63 10.24
C GLN A 12 0.78 8.41 9.03
N ILE A 13 0.21 8.31 7.82
CA ILE A 13 0.98 8.25 6.57
C ILE A 13 1.80 9.53 6.40
N GLY A 14 1.18 10.69 6.61
CA GLY A 14 1.89 11.98 6.56
C GLY A 14 3.07 12.06 7.54
N ALA A 15 2.87 11.59 8.77
CA ALA A 15 3.92 11.54 9.78
C ALA A 15 5.06 10.58 9.39
N ALA A 16 4.75 9.44 8.75
CA ALA A 16 5.75 8.51 8.24
C ALA A 16 6.61 9.15 7.14
N VAL A 17 5.99 9.91 6.22
CA VAL A 17 6.71 10.65 5.17
C VAL A 17 7.67 11.69 5.76
N VAL A 18 7.24 12.41 6.80
CA VAL A 18 8.09 13.41 7.48
C VAL A 18 9.27 12.76 8.21
N SER A 19 9.04 11.63 8.87
CA SER A 19 10.04 10.97 9.73
C SER A 19 11.07 10.13 8.96
N LEU A 20 10.64 9.41 7.92
CA LEU A 20 11.50 8.52 7.13
C LEU A 20 12.05 9.18 5.86
N GLY A 21 11.44 10.28 5.44
CA GLY A 21 11.63 10.86 4.12
C GLY A 21 10.74 10.20 3.08
N THR A 22 10.38 10.97 2.05
CA THR A 22 9.36 10.60 1.05
C THR A 22 9.66 9.27 0.36
N SER A 23 10.87 9.07 -0.14
CA SER A 23 11.23 7.85 -0.90
C SER A 23 11.10 6.59 -0.03
N GLU A 24 11.63 6.63 1.19
CA GLU A 24 11.63 5.47 2.07
C GLU A 24 10.21 5.13 2.55
N ALA A 25 9.42 6.13 2.93
CA ALA A 25 8.03 5.92 3.32
C ALA A 25 7.20 5.29 2.18
N LEU A 26 7.34 5.79 0.95
CA LEU A 26 6.64 5.24 -0.21
C LEU A 26 7.09 3.81 -0.53
N ASN A 27 8.39 3.51 -0.41
CA ASN A 27 8.91 2.15 -0.58
C ASN A 27 8.32 1.19 0.48
N CYS A 28 8.22 1.62 1.74
CA CYS A 28 7.56 0.82 2.79
C CYS A 28 6.09 0.54 2.46
N MET A 29 5.33 1.56 2.07
CA MET A 29 3.92 1.41 1.70
C MET A 29 3.74 0.47 0.50
N ALA A 30 4.56 0.63 -0.54
CA ALA A 30 4.55 -0.26 -1.71
C ALA A 30 4.83 -1.71 -1.34
N ARG A 31 5.81 -1.96 -0.45
CA ARG A 31 6.11 -3.31 0.06
C ARG A 31 4.94 -3.94 0.81
N VAL A 32 4.23 -3.15 1.62
CA VAL A 32 3.03 -3.64 2.32
C VAL A 32 1.96 -4.02 1.30
N MET A 33 1.68 -3.18 0.30
CA MET A 33 0.69 -3.51 -0.73
C MET A 33 1.06 -4.79 -1.50
N CYS A 34 2.34 -4.96 -1.86
CA CYS A 34 2.82 -6.18 -2.52
C CYS A 34 2.66 -7.43 -1.63
N TRP A 35 2.95 -7.31 -0.32
CA TRP A 35 2.79 -8.41 0.62
C TRP A 35 1.32 -8.81 0.76
N VAL A 36 0.43 -7.82 0.90
CA VAL A 36 -1.02 -8.04 0.96
C VAL A 36 -1.53 -8.71 -0.32
N ALA A 37 -1.13 -8.21 -1.50
CA ALA A 37 -1.51 -8.82 -2.78
C ALA A 37 -1.04 -10.28 -2.89
N ALA A 38 0.17 -10.58 -2.38
CA ALA A 38 0.71 -11.93 -2.38
C ALA A 38 -0.02 -12.84 -1.39
N ASP A 39 -0.36 -12.37 -0.19
CA ASP A 39 -1.10 -13.12 0.83
C ASP A 39 -2.50 -13.52 0.36
N TYR A 40 -3.20 -12.59 -0.31
CA TYR A 40 -4.49 -12.89 -0.94
C TYR A 40 -4.40 -13.64 -2.27
N GLY A 41 -3.19 -13.78 -2.84
CA GLY A 41 -2.96 -14.43 -4.13
C GLY A 41 -3.67 -13.76 -5.32
N GLN A 42 -3.94 -12.45 -5.25
CA GLN A 42 -4.71 -11.72 -6.25
C GLN A 42 -4.14 -10.33 -6.54
N VAL A 43 -4.45 -9.80 -7.72
CA VAL A 43 -4.13 -8.42 -8.11
C VAL A 43 -4.98 -7.46 -7.27
N ILE A 44 -4.36 -6.40 -6.76
CA ILE A 44 -5.06 -5.28 -6.12
C ILE A 44 -5.12 -4.13 -7.11
N GLU A 45 -6.31 -3.60 -7.36
CA GLU A 45 -6.54 -2.44 -8.22
C GLU A 45 -7.32 -1.37 -7.45
N PHE A 46 -6.85 -0.13 -7.55
CA PHE A 46 -7.51 1.05 -7.02
C PHE A 46 -7.51 2.15 -8.07
N GLU A 47 -8.69 2.69 -8.36
CA GLU A 47 -8.89 3.80 -9.31
C GLU A 47 -9.53 4.98 -8.59
N CYS A 48 -9.00 6.18 -8.85
CA CYS A 48 -9.60 7.45 -8.45
C CYS A 48 -9.43 8.50 -9.56
N ASP A 49 -9.95 9.70 -9.33
CA ASP A 49 -9.84 10.84 -10.23
C ASP A 49 -8.40 11.29 -10.51
N LEU A 50 -7.46 10.98 -9.60
CA LEU A 50 -6.04 11.29 -9.76
C LEU A 50 -5.26 10.22 -10.54
N GLY A 51 -5.78 8.99 -10.68
CA GLY A 51 -5.11 7.93 -11.42
C GLY A 51 -5.47 6.52 -10.95
N VAL A 52 -4.66 5.55 -11.41
CA VAL A 52 -4.84 4.13 -11.13
C VAL A 52 -3.58 3.56 -10.47
N VAL A 53 -3.77 2.73 -9.45
CA VAL A 53 -2.73 1.93 -8.81
C VAL A 53 -3.07 0.47 -8.99
N THR A 54 -2.16 -0.28 -9.59
CA THR A 54 -2.25 -1.74 -9.75
C THR A 54 -1.06 -2.39 -9.07
N VAL A 55 -1.33 -3.40 -8.24
CA VAL A 55 -0.31 -4.20 -7.56
C VAL A 55 -0.44 -5.65 -7.98
N GLU A 56 0.53 -6.08 -8.78
CA GLU A 56 0.63 -7.46 -9.24
C GLU A 56 1.53 -8.24 -8.29
N PRO A 57 1.00 -9.24 -7.56
CA PRO A 57 1.84 -10.08 -6.74
C PRO A 57 2.77 -10.88 -7.63
N LYS A 58 4.07 -10.91 -7.28
CA LYS A 58 4.99 -11.82 -7.94
C LYS A 58 4.53 -13.25 -7.68
N GLN A 59 4.46 -14.06 -8.73
CA GLN A 59 4.32 -15.50 -8.57
C GLN A 59 5.54 -16.00 -7.79
N GLN A 60 5.33 -16.33 -6.51
CA GLN A 60 6.34 -17.04 -5.76
C GLN A 60 6.37 -18.48 -6.31
N PRO A 61 7.55 -19.03 -6.66
CA PRO A 61 7.62 -20.43 -6.99
C PRO A 61 7.08 -21.21 -5.78
N LEU A 62 6.13 -22.11 -6.02
CA LEU A 62 5.66 -23.06 -5.02
C LEU A 62 6.91 -23.73 -4.43
N GLN A 63 7.28 -23.41 -3.20
CA GLN A 63 8.26 -24.20 -2.47
C GLN A 63 7.59 -25.54 -2.19
N SER A 64 7.86 -26.51 -3.06
CA SER A 64 7.51 -27.92 -2.94
C SER A 64 8.17 -28.57 -1.74
#